data_AF-A0A536EGK2-F1
#
_entry.id   AF-A0A536EGK2-F1
#
_cell.length_a   1.000
_cell.length_b   1.000
_cell.length_c   1.000
_cell.angle_alpha   90.00
_cell.angle_beta   90.00
_cell.angle_gamma   90.00
#
_symmetry.space_group_name_H-M   'P 1'
#
loop_
_entity.id
_entity.type
_entity.pdbx_description
1 polymer ?
#
loop_
_entity_poly.entity_id
_entity_poly.type
_entity_poly.pdbx_seq_one_letter_code
_entity_poly.pdbx_strand_id
1 'polypeptide(L)'
;MDVRWLRLAHQRRSPARARRSPAVAGRHERIPVDRARHPHRLWRRWDRLRCGLHDRHARPHRRFHADLAAKRHSGAHDSRSLQRAHRGPVACRRIHDRWLSLVPPLFGRTGGFRIRVGHFVERHGLILLIAIGESVVAVGIGLGNAALPAGRILTAVLGLALAASLWWLYFNGDEERAAQAMEGAHEERRPWLAVLAFGYFFLPILGGIVVVAAGMKLAVVAYNEPAALSTALFLATGVAAYATGLVLFRWLLHSGPISIRLAIAVLVMPTALIGIAVTPLAQLAAVVAILVGGSIVDSAVVNRRSVR
;
A
#
# COMPACT_ATOMS: atom_id res chain seq x y z
N MET A 1 -31.72 -11.26 -2.28
CA MET A 1 -30.61 -12.14 -2.68
C MET A 1 -31.09 -12.91 -3.90
N ASP A 2 -30.54 -12.60 -5.08
CA ASP A 2 -31.07 -13.07 -6.38
C ASP A 2 -30.07 -14.06 -7.01
N VAL A 3 -30.53 -15.30 -7.19
CA VAL A 3 -29.76 -16.51 -7.57
C VAL A 3 -29.64 -16.70 -9.09
N ARG A 4 -29.80 -15.61 -9.86
CA ARG A 4 -29.84 -15.64 -11.33
C ARG A 4 -28.49 -15.94 -12.01
N TRP A 5 -27.37 -15.86 -11.29
CA TRP A 5 -26.02 -16.04 -11.84
C TRP A 5 -25.55 -17.50 -11.99
N LEU A 6 -26.17 -18.47 -11.30
CA LEU A 6 -25.74 -19.88 -11.34
C LEU A 6 -26.15 -20.64 -12.61
N ARG A 7 -27.04 -20.07 -13.45
CA ARG A 7 -27.57 -20.76 -14.64
C ARG A 7 -26.76 -20.52 -15.92
N LEU A 8 -25.83 -19.57 -15.93
CA LEU A 8 -25.04 -19.22 -17.13
C LEU A 8 -23.70 -19.98 -17.24
N ALA A 9 -23.20 -20.58 -16.15
CA ALA A 9 -21.94 -21.34 -16.18
C ALA A 9 -22.10 -22.78 -16.69
N HIS A 10 -23.32 -23.33 -16.76
CA HIS A 10 -23.55 -24.73 -17.11
C HIS A 10 -23.76 -24.99 -18.63
N GLN A 11 -23.86 -23.95 -19.46
CA GLN A 11 -24.25 -24.09 -20.88
C GLN A 11 -23.07 -24.19 -21.87
N ARG A 12 -21.81 -24.16 -21.40
CA ARG A 12 -20.60 -24.39 -22.25
C ARG A 12 -20.04 -25.82 -22.12
N ARG A 13 -20.92 -26.83 -22.10
CA ARG A 13 -20.53 -28.22 -22.38
C ARG A 13 -21.27 -28.69 -23.62
N SER A 14 -20.53 -28.89 -24.70
CA SER A 14 -20.91 -29.79 -25.79
C SER A 14 -19.64 -30.35 -26.45
N PRO A 15 -19.73 -31.55 -27.03
CA PRO A 15 -18.72 -32.59 -26.87
C PRO A 15 -17.89 -32.79 -28.14
N ALA A 16 -16.59 -33.09 -28.00
CA ALA A 16 -15.85 -33.66 -29.11
C ALA A 16 -14.64 -34.50 -28.66
N ARG A 17 -14.67 -35.75 -29.14
CA ARG A 17 -13.54 -36.63 -29.47
C ARG A 17 -12.81 -37.36 -28.34
N ALA A 18 -13.30 -38.57 -28.13
CA ALA A 18 -12.53 -39.73 -27.73
C ALA A 18 -11.18 -39.83 -28.47
N ARG A 19 -10.10 -39.90 -27.70
CA ARG A 19 -8.88 -40.62 -28.07
C ARG A 19 -8.39 -41.44 -26.88
N ARG A 20 -8.07 -42.68 -27.21
CA ARG A 20 -7.74 -43.81 -26.34
C ARG A 20 -6.49 -43.53 -25.50
N SER A 21 -6.54 -43.93 -24.23
CA SER A 21 -5.38 -44.13 -23.37
C SER A 21 -4.59 -45.36 -23.82
N PRO A 22 -3.25 -45.31 -23.83
CA PRO A 22 -2.44 -46.50 -23.58
C PRO A 22 -2.01 -46.52 -22.12
N ALA A 23 -2.22 -47.67 -21.50
CA ALA A 23 -1.65 -48.03 -20.22
C ALA A 23 -0.12 -47.96 -20.27
N VAL A 24 0.50 -47.33 -19.27
CA VAL A 24 1.93 -47.47 -19.03
C VAL A 24 2.15 -47.85 -17.57
N ALA A 25 2.80 -48.99 -17.43
CA ALA A 25 3.18 -49.70 -16.24
C ALA A 25 3.87 -48.82 -15.19
N GLY A 26 3.60 -49.16 -13.92
CA GLY A 26 4.23 -48.56 -12.77
C GLY A 26 5.74 -48.74 -12.75
N ARG A 27 6.43 -47.68 -12.35
CA ARG A 27 7.80 -47.74 -11.87
C ARG A 27 7.90 -46.81 -10.67
N HIS A 28 8.01 -47.41 -9.49
CA HIS A 28 8.37 -46.73 -8.26
C HIS A 28 9.78 -46.16 -8.40
N GLU A 29 9.90 -44.85 -8.56
CA GLU A 29 11.18 -44.16 -8.49
C GLU A 29 11.27 -43.44 -7.14
N ARG A 30 12.07 -44.03 -6.25
CA ARG A 30 12.42 -43.50 -4.94
C ARG A 30 13.21 -42.20 -5.12
N ILE A 31 12.71 -41.10 -4.56
CA ILE A 31 13.43 -39.82 -4.49
C ILE A 31 14.57 -39.96 -3.46
N PRO A 32 15.85 -39.80 -3.83
CA PRO A 32 16.95 -39.81 -2.86
C PRO A 32 16.96 -38.49 -2.07
N VAL A 33 16.78 -38.59 -0.76
CA VAL A 33 16.98 -37.49 0.19
C VAL A 33 18.47 -37.38 0.47
N ASP A 34 19.23 -36.77 -0.44
CA ASP A 34 20.57 -36.29 -0.09
C ASP A 34 21.09 -35.22 -1.07
N ARG A 35 20.84 -33.95 -0.74
CA ARG A 35 21.67 -32.80 -1.16
C ARG A 35 21.26 -31.52 -0.42
N ALA A 36 21.52 -31.50 0.88
CA ALA A 36 21.74 -30.25 1.60
C ALA A 36 23.14 -29.70 1.21
N ARG A 37 23.23 -28.80 0.23
CA ARG A 37 24.41 -27.95 0.02
C ARG A 37 24.03 -26.52 -0.39
N HIS A 38 24.02 -25.66 0.63
CA HIS A 38 24.36 -24.23 0.68
C HIS A 38 23.96 -23.26 -0.48
N PRO A 39 23.15 -22.21 -0.21
CA PRO A 39 22.69 -21.24 -1.21
C PRO A 39 23.60 -19.99 -1.39
N HIS A 40 24.92 -20.09 -1.21
CA HIS A 40 25.81 -18.91 -1.29
C HIS A 40 26.32 -18.57 -2.71
N ARG A 41 26.08 -19.42 -3.71
CA ARG A 41 26.58 -19.21 -5.10
C ARG A 41 25.61 -18.46 -6.02
N LEU A 42 24.30 -18.48 -5.72
CA LEU A 42 23.30 -17.73 -6.49
C LEU A 42 23.35 -16.22 -6.19
N TRP A 43 23.68 -15.83 -4.95
CA TRP A 43 23.84 -14.43 -4.54
C TRP A 43 25.05 -13.75 -5.21
N ARG A 44 26.20 -14.43 -5.36
CA ARG A 44 27.39 -13.88 -6.05
C ARG A 44 27.19 -13.66 -7.56
N ARG A 45 26.19 -14.28 -8.17
CA ARG A 45 25.85 -14.04 -9.59
C ARG A 45 24.99 -12.78 -9.75
N TRP A 46 24.13 -12.50 -8.77
CA TRP A 46 23.31 -11.30 -8.72
C TRP A 46 24.12 -10.03 -8.43
N ASP A 47 25.15 -10.09 -7.57
CA ASP A 47 25.97 -8.91 -7.25
C ASP A 47 26.84 -8.45 -8.44
N ARG A 48 27.32 -9.39 -9.26
CA ARG A 48 28.07 -9.06 -10.49
C ARG A 48 27.21 -8.42 -11.58
N LEU A 49 25.92 -8.78 -11.65
CA LEU A 49 24.98 -8.14 -12.59
C LEU A 49 24.57 -6.73 -12.12
N ARG A 50 24.58 -6.48 -10.80
CA ARG A 50 24.24 -5.17 -10.22
C ARG A 50 25.32 -4.11 -10.47
N CYS A 51 26.60 -4.46 -10.41
CA CYS A 51 27.70 -3.53 -10.68
C CYS A 51 27.85 -3.20 -12.18
N GLY A 52 27.61 -4.15 -13.09
CA GLY A 52 27.75 -3.92 -14.53
C GLY A 52 26.68 -3.03 -15.18
N LEU A 53 25.56 -2.78 -14.50
CA LEU A 53 24.47 -1.89 -14.96
C LEU A 53 24.61 -0.45 -14.42
N HIS A 54 25.41 -0.22 -13.38
CA HIS A 54 25.66 1.12 -12.84
C HIS A 54 26.77 1.88 -13.59
N ASP A 55 27.67 1.16 -14.28
CA ASP A 55 28.78 1.76 -15.04
C ASP A 55 28.42 2.17 -16.49
N ARG A 56 27.21 1.86 -16.99
CA ARG A 56 26.82 2.19 -18.37
C ARG A 56 26.29 3.61 -18.58
N HIS A 57 26.17 4.42 -17.53
CA HIS A 57 25.74 5.83 -17.66
C HIS A 57 26.77 6.86 -17.18
N ALA A 58 28.02 6.45 -16.94
CA ALA A 58 29.10 7.37 -16.64
C ALA A 58 29.95 7.68 -17.89
N ARG A 59 29.67 8.86 -18.50
CA ARG A 59 30.47 9.65 -19.47
C ARG A 59 30.19 9.40 -20.97
N PRO A 60 29.95 10.49 -21.71
CA PRO A 60 31.08 11.20 -22.34
C PRO A 60 30.95 12.74 -22.32
N HIS A 61 31.59 13.41 -21.35
CA HIS A 61 31.88 14.86 -21.42
C HIS A 61 33.37 15.15 -21.13
N ARG A 62 34.26 14.29 -21.62
CA ARG A 62 35.73 14.50 -21.58
C ARG A 62 36.36 14.55 -22.98
N ARG A 63 35.70 15.24 -23.91
CA ARG A 63 36.27 15.58 -25.23
C ARG A 63 36.21 17.07 -25.58
N PHE A 64 35.76 17.94 -24.68
CA PHE A 64 35.66 19.39 -24.94
C PHE A 64 36.71 20.26 -24.23
N HIS A 65 37.58 19.67 -23.39
CA HIS A 65 38.61 20.40 -22.65
C HIS A 65 40.06 20.17 -23.15
N ALA A 66 40.23 19.49 -24.29
CA ALA A 66 41.53 19.34 -24.94
C ALA A 66 41.80 20.39 -26.03
N ASP A 67 40.79 21.15 -26.48
CA ASP A 67 40.90 22.11 -27.59
C ASP A 67 41.02 23.59 -27.14
N LEU A 68 40.95 23.87 -25.84
CA LEU A 68 41.10 25.23 -25.29
C LEU A 68 42.48 25.51 -24.70
N ALA A 69 43.38 24.51 -24.70
CA ALA A 69 44.78 24.67 -24.28
C ALA A 69 45.72 25.03 -25.45
N ALA A 70 45.24 25.01 -26.70
CA ALA A 70 46.04 25.29 -27.90
C ALA A 70 45.86 26.70 -28.48
N LYS A 71 45.13 27.60 -27.79
CA LYS A 71 44.93 28.99 -28.24
C LYS A 71 45.43 30.03 -27.24
N ARG A 72 46.50 29.70 -26.51
CA ARG A 72 47.13 30.55 -25.47
C ARG A 72 48.48 31.13 -25.89
N HIS A 73 48.67 31.34 -27.19
CA HIS A 73 49.77 32.14 -27.73
C HIS A 73 49.26 33.03 -28.86
N SER A 74 48.74 34.21 -28.50
CA SER A 74 48.82 35.47 -29.27
C SER A 74 47.86 36.49 -28.69
N GLY A 75 48.31 37.72 -28.49
CA GLY A 75 47.45 38.89 -28.36
C GLY A 75 47.33 39.43 -26.94
N ALA A 76 48.13 40.45 -26.66
CA ALA A 76 47.94 41.36 -25.55
C ALA A 76 46.64 42.15 -25.73
N HIS A 77 45.87 42.34 -24.64
CA HIS A 77 45.26 43.63 -24.32
C HIS A 77 44.69 43.63 -22.90
N ASP A 78 45.25 44.54 -22.12
CA ASP A 78 44.62 45.41 -21.13
C ASP A 78 43.14 45.18 -20.77
N SER A 79 42.87 44.92 -19.49
CA SER A 79 41.80 45.61 -18.73
C SER A 79 41.76 45.11 -17.29
N ARG A 80 42.36 45.91 -16.42
CA ARG A 80 41.99 45.98 -15.00
C ARG A 80 40.52 46.39 -14.90
N SER A 81 39.68 45.55 -14.29
CA SER A 81 38.49 45.91 -13.49
C SER A 81 37.54 44.71 -13.39
N LEU A 82 36.77 44.63 -12.31
CA LEU A 82 35.71 43.63 -12.04
C LEU A 82 36.12 42.31 -11.35
N GLN A 83 37.04 42.37 -10.39
CA GLN A 83 37.08 41.39 -9.30
C GLN A 83 36.73 42.06 -7.97
N ARG A 84 35.43 42.33 -7.79
CA ARG A 84 34.80 42.53 -6.48
C ARG A 84 33.43 41.85 -6.47
N ALA A 85 33.16 41.19 -5.34
CA ALA A 85 31.85 40.82 -4.82
C ALA A 85 31.08 39.70 -5.54
N HIS A 86 31.23 38.45 -5.04
CA HIS A 86 30.17 37.76 -4.30
C HIS A 86 30.60 36.33 -3.94
N ARG A 87 31.17 36.15 -2.74
CA ARG A 87 31.15 34.86 -2.04
C ARG A 87 29.90 34.86 -1.15
N GLY A 88 28.84 34.21 -1.60
CA GLY A 88 27.66 33.89 -0.79
C GLY A 88 27.69 32.42 -0.32
N PRO A 89 27.16 32.10 0.88
CA PRO A 89 27.29 30.79 1.50
C PRO A 89 26.30 29.76 0.92
N VAL A 90 26.77 28.94 -0.03
CA VAL A 90 26.08 27.73 -0.48
C VAL A 90 26.36 26.56 0.48
N ALA A 91 25.81 26.63 1.70
CA ALA A 91 25.91 25.52 2.66
C ALA A 91 24.61 25.22 3.42
N CYS A 92 23.61 26.11 3.38
CA CYS A 92 22.35 25.96 4.13
C CYS A 92 21.13 25.71 3.23
N ARG A 93 21.24 24.81 2.23
CA ARG A 93 20.09 24.34 1.43
C ARG A 93 19.98 22.82 1.28
N ARG A 94 21.08 22.09 1.50
CA ARG A 94 21.17 20.66 1.13
C ARG A 94 20.41 19.69 2.06
N ILE A 95 19.95 20.13 3.24
CA ILE A 95 19.27 19.25 4.21
C ILE A 95 17.74 19.41 4.18
N HIS A 96 17.23 20.55 3.72
CA HIS A 96 15.79 20.77 3.56
C HIS A 96 15.22 20.22 2.23
N ASP A 97 16.09 19.98 1.24
CA ASP A 97 15.71 19.49 -0.10
C ASP A 97 15.34 18.00 -0.13
N ARG A 98 15.60 17.23 0.94
CA ARG A 98 15.29 15.79 0.99
C ARG A 98 13.80 15.52 1.22
N TRP A 99 13.09 16.40 1.93
CA TRP A 99 11.63 16.32 2.10
C TRP A 99 10.87 16.72 0.82
N LEU A 100 11.45 17.59 -0.01
CA LEU A 100 10.89 17.98 -1.31
C LEU A 100 11.00 16.89 -2.40
N SER A 101 11.78 15.84 -2.18
CA SER A 101 11.86 14.70 -3.10
C SER A 101 10.62 13.79 -3.09
N LEU A 102 9.74 13.93 -2.08
CA LEU A 102 8.42 13.30 -2.04
C LEU A 102 7.34 14.13 -2.76
N VAL A 103 7.62 15.36 -3.18
CA VAL A 103 6.67 16.29 -3.83
C VAL A 103 6.68 16.34 -5.39
N PRO A 104 7.59 15.70 -6.17
CA PRO A 104 7.69 15.95 -7.61
C PRO A 104 6.42 15.81 -8.49
N PRO A 105 5.49 14.86 -8.28
CA PRO A 105 4.35 14.70 -9.19
C PRO A 105 3.20 15.66 -8.92
N LEU A 106 3.23 16.44 -7.82
CA LEU A 106 2.25 17.51 -7.61
C LEU A 106 2.50 18.71 -8.55
N PHE A 107 3.73 18.88 -9.05
CA PHE A 107 4.13 20.01 -9.90
C PHE A 107 4.78 19.62 -11.24
N GLY A 108 5.19 18.36 -11.44
CA GLY A 108 5.72 17.87 -12.71
C GLY A 108 4.62 17.36 -13.65
N ARG A 109 4.67 17.75 -14.94
CA ARG A 109 3.81 17.18 -15.98
C ARG A 109 4.06 15.67 -16.06
N THR A 110 3.17 14.87 -15.47
CA THR A 110 3.12 13.41 -15.67
C THR A 110 2.52 13.12 -17.05
N GLY A 111 3.19 13.57 -18.11
CA GLY A 111 2.83 13.27 -19.50
C GLY A 111 3.58 12.04 -20.00
N GLY A 112 2.89 11.14 -20.70
CA GLY A 112 3.56 10.13 -21.55
C GLY A 112 3.33 8.65 -21.22
N PHE A 113 2.60 8.29 -20.16
CA PHE A 113 2.30 6.89 -19.84
C PHE A 113 0.80 6.58 -19.99
N ARG A 114 0.48 5.65 -20.91
CA ARG A 114 -0.88 5.11 -21.06
C ARG A 114 -1.11 4.02 -20.00
N ILE A 115 -1.93 4.33 -19.01
CA ILE A 115 -2.30 3.40 -17.93
C ILE A 115 -3.64 2.75 -18.28
N ARG A 116 -3.68 1.41 -18.28
CA ARG A 116 -4.94 0.66 -18.40
C ARG A 116 -5.60 0.60 -17.02
N VAL A 117 -6.49 1.56 -16.78
CA VAL A 117 -7.10 1.88 -15.48
C VAL A 117 -7.59 0.64 -14.73
N GLY A 118 -8.43 -0.19 -15.34
CA GLY A 118 -9.01 -1.36 -14.65
C GLY A 118 -7.98 -2.31 -14.04
N HIS A 119 -6.94 -2.68 -14.79
CA HIS A 119 -5.88 -3.57 -14.28
C HIS A 119 -5.00 -2.89 -13.22
N PHE A 120 -4.91 -1.57 -13.25
CA PHE A 120 -4.13 -0.82 -12.28
C PHE A 120 -4.84 -0.80 -10.93
N VAL A 121 -6.15 -0.55 -10.90
CA VAL A 121 -6.95 -0.59 -9.67
C VAL A 121 -6.93 -1.99 -9.04
N GLU A 122 -7.19 -3.03 -9.84
CA GLU A 122 -7.22 -4.44 -9.40
C GLU A 122 -5.90 -4.86 -8.71
N ARG A 123 -4.75 -4.43 -9.25
CA ARG A 123 -3.43 -4.71 -8.65
C ARG A 123 -3.25 -4.04 -7.28
N HIS A 124 -3.79 -2.84 -7.08
CA HIS A 124 -3.67 -2.17 -5.78
C HIS A 124 -4.58 -2.81 -4.73
N GLY A 125 -5.75 -3.30 -5.12
CA GLY A 125 -6.57 -4.16 -4.27
C GLY A 125 -5.83 -5.42 -3.80
N LEU A 126 -5.12 -6.09 -4.71
CA LEU A 126 -4.29 -7.24 -4.38
C LEU A 126 -3.16 -6.89 -3.39
N ILE A 127 -2.51 -5.74 -3.53
CA ILE A 127 -1.48 -5.28 -2.59
C ILE A 127 -2.09 -5.07 -1.19
N LEU A 128 -3.28 -4.48 -1.11
CA LEU A 128 -3.98 -4.28 0.16
C LEU A 128 -4.35 -5.61 0.83
N LEU A 129 -4.83 -6.58 0.05
CA LEU A 129 -5.13 -7.93 0.53
C LEU A 129 -3.89 -8.62 1.12
N ILE A 130 -2.75 -8.54 0.43
CA ILE A 130 -1.48 -9.08 0.92
C ILE A 130 -1.09 -8.41 2.23
N ALA A 131 -1.15 -7.08 2.30
CA ALA A 131 -0.79 -6.33 3.51
C ALA A 131 -1.67 -6.70 4.72
N ILE A 132 -2.98 -6.86 4.53
CA ILE A 132 -3.89 -7.33 5.58
C ILE A 132 -3.53 -8.77 5.97
N GLY A 133 -3.32 -9.65 5.00
CA GLY A 133 -2.98 -11.05 5.23
C GLY A 133 -1.67 -11.23 6.01
N GLU A 134 -0.60 -10.54 5.58
CA GLU A 134 0.69 -10.55 6.27
C GLU A 134 0.58 -10.00 7.70
N SER A 135 -0.24 -8.96 7.90
CA SER A 135 -0.49 -8.40 9.23
C SER A 135 -1.19 -9.40 10.16
N VAL A 136 -2.21 -10.10 9.67
CA VAL A 136 -2.93 -11.14 10.42
C VAL A 136 -2.00 -12.31 10.77
N VAL A 137 -1.21 -12.78 9.80
CA VAL A 137 -0.23 -13.85 10.03
C VAL A 137 0.83 -13.43 11.05
N ALA A 138 1.34 -12.20 10.96
CA ALA A 138 2.33 -11.68 11.91
C ALA A 138 1.79 -11.60 13.34
N VAL A 139 0.53 -11.17 13.51
CA VAL A 139 -0.15 -11.19 14.81
C VAL A 139 -0.35 -12.64 15.30
N GLY A 140 -0.76 -13.55 14.41
CA GLY A 140 -0.96 -14.96 14.71
C GLY A 140 0.32 -15.66 15.18
N ILE A 141 1.45 -15.43 14.50
CA ILE A 141 2.76 -15.94 14.93
C ILE A 141 3.15 -15.38 16.30
N GLY A 142 2.76 -14.13 16.60
CA GLY A 142 2.99 -13.49 17.89
C GLY A 142 2.31 -14.17 19.08
N LEU A 143 1.28 -15.00 18.84
CA LEU A 143 0.63 -15.81 19.89
C LEU A 143 1.49 -17.02 20.30
N GLY A 144 2.25 -17.60 19.37
CA GLY A 144 3.17 -18.73 19.63
C GLY A 144 2.55 -19.89 20.42
N ASN A 145 3.34 -20.46 21.34
CA ASN A 145 2.91 -21.48 22.31
C ASN A 145 2.44 -20.87 23.64
N ALA A 146 2.10 -19.59 23.67
CA ALA A 146 1.66 -18.95 24.90
C ALA A 146 0.35 -19.58 25.38
N ALA A 147 0.11 -19.57 26.70
CA ALA A 147 -1.18 -19.96 27.24
C ALA A 147 -2.30 -19.19 26.51
N LEU A 148 -3.37 -19.88 26.12
CA LEU A 148 -4.50 -19.30 25.38
C LEU A 148 -5.71 -19.17 26.31
N PRO A 149 -5.68 -18.23 27.28
CA PRO A 149 -6.87 -17.93 28.05
C PRO A 149 -7.97 -17.37 27.14
N ALA A 150 -9.23 -17.55 27.52
CA ALA A 150 -10.38 -17.13 26.73
C ALA A 150 -10.30 -15.65 26.28
N GLY A 151 -9.79 -14.75 27.13
CA GLY A 151 -9.62 -13.34 26.78
C GLY A 151 -8.65 -13.10 25.62
N ARG A 152 -7.52 -13.83 25.57
CA ARG A 152 -6.56 -13.72 24.47
C ARG A 152 -7.12 -14.26 23.15
N ILE A 153 -7.88 -15.36 23.22
CA ILE A 153 -8.61 -15.90 22.06
C ILE A 153 -9.62 -14.87 21.56
N LEU A 154 -10.39 -14.25 22.46
CA LEU A 154 -11.36 -13.23 22.12
C LEU A 154 -10.68 -12.00 21.47
N THR A 155 -9.55 -11.54 21.99
CA THR A 155 -8.75 -10.48 21.37
C THR A 155 -8.30 -10.84 19.96
N ALA A 156 -7.85 -12.09 19.73
CA ALA A 156 -7.44 -12.55 18.41
C ALA A 156 -8.63 -12.61 17.43
N VAL A 157 -9.80 -13.08 17.88
CA VAL A 157 -11.04 -13.10 17.09
C VAL A 157 -11.49 -11.67 16.75
N LEU A 158 -11.43 -10.74 17.70
CA LEU A 158 -11.72 -9.33 17.45
C LEU A 158 -10.70 -8.71 16.49
N GLY A 159 -9.43 -9.11 16.55
CA GLY A 159 -8.43 -8.68 15.58
C GLY A 159 -8.68 -9.19 14.17
N LEU A 160 -9.17 -10.42 14.02
CA LEU A 160 -9.62 -10.94 12.73
C LEU A 160 -10.87 -10.20 12.24
N ALA A 161 -11.83 -9.92 13.12
CA ALA A 161 -13.01 -9.12 12.81
C ALA A 161 -12.64 -7.69 12.39
N LEU A 162 -11.63 -7.09 13.02
CA LEU A 162 -11.07 -5.80 12.64
C LEU A 162 -10.48 -5.87 11.23
N ALA A 163 -9.64 -6.86 10.94
CA ALA A 163 -9.06 -7.06 9.60
C ALA A 163 -10.15 -7.24 8.52
N ALA A 164 -11.17 -8.05 8.80
CA ALA A 164 -12.33 -8.24 7.92
C ALA A 164 -13.12 -6.94 7.72
N SER A 165 -13.28 -6.12 8.77
CA SER A 165 -13.98 -4.85 8.69
C SER A 165 -13.22 -3.81 7.87
N LEU A 166 -11.89 -3.75 8.02
CA LEU A 166 -11.04 -2.89 7.18
C LEU A 166 -11.14 -3.33 5.71
N TRP A 167 -11.04 -4.64 5.46
CA TRP A 167 -11.24 -5.21 4.12
C TRP A 167 -12.60 -4.80 3.53
N TRP A 168 -13.68 -4.97 4.28
CA TRP A 168 -15.02 -4.58 3.82
C TRP A 168 -15.11 -3.10 3.51
N LEU A 169 -14.49 -2.26 4.35
CA LEU A 169 -14.50 -0.82 4.17
C LEU A 169 -13.80 -0.41 2.86
N TYR A 170 -12.74 -1.10 2.43
CA TYR A 170 -12.08 -0.83 1.14
C TYR A 170 -12.86 -1.40 -0.06
N PHE A 171 -13.27 -2.67 0.01
CA PHE A 171 -13.88 -3.38 -1.12
C PHE A 171 -15.38 -3.12 -1.32
N ASN A 172 -15.97 -2.13 -0.66
CA ASN A 172 -17.40 -1.76 -0.81
C ASN A 172 -17.71 -1.00 -2.13
N GLY A 173 -17.20 -1.51 -3.25
CA GLY A 173 -17.38 -0.97 -4.60
C GLY A 173 -16.56 0.29 -4.92
N ASP A 174 -15.57 0.64 -4.08
CA ASP A 174 -14.71 1.79 -4.36
C ASP A 174 -13.73 1.52 -5.52
N GLU A 175 -13.39 0.26 -5.80
CA GLU A 175 -12.56 -0.11 -6.95
C GLU A 175 -13.25 0.16 -8.30
N GLU A 176 -14.48 -0.35 -8.50
CA GLU A 176 -15.28 -0.04 -9.68
C GLU A 176 -15.50 1.46 -9.86
N ARG A 177 -15.83 2.18 -8.78
CA ARG A 177 -16.08 3.63 -8.87
C ARG A 177 -14.82 4.41 -9.18
N ALA A 178 -13.67 3.98 -8.66
CA ALA A 178 -12.37 4.57 -8.99
C ALA A 178 -12.01 4.32 -10.45
N ALA A 179 -12.26 3.11 -10.96
CA ALA A 179 -12.04 2.78 -12.36
C ALA A 179 -12.93 3.64 -13.28
N GLN A 180 -14.22 3.74 -12.97
CA GLN A 180 -15.18 4.58 -13.72
C GLN A 180 -14.79 6.07 -13.69
N ALA A 181 -14.40 6.61 -12.54
CA ALA A 181 -13.99 8.01 -12.40
C ALA A 181 -12.72 8.32 -13.24
N MET A 182 -11.77 7.39 -13.28
CA MET A 182 -10.55 7.54 -14.07
C MET A 182 -10.79 7.32 -15.58
N GLU A 183 -11.71 6.43 -15.95
CA GLU A 183 -12.13 6.24 -17.34
C GLU A 183 -12.87 7.48 -17.87
N GLY A 184 -13.69 8.13 -17.04
CA GLY A 184 -14.36 9.39 -17.37
C GLY A 184 -13.45 10.62 -17.43
N ALA A 185 -12.25 10.57 -16.85
CA ALA A 185 -11.31 11.69 -16.85
C ALA A 185 -10.54 11.84 -18.18
N HIS A 186 -10.26 13.09 -18.57
CA HIS A 186 -9.43 13.44 -19.73
C HIS A 186 -8.07 12.73 -19.70
N GLU A 187 -7.60 12.27 -20.87
CA GLU A 187 -6.39 11.44 -21.02
C GLU A 187 -5.13 12.09 -20.41
N GLU A 188 -5.04 13.42 -20.41
CA GLU A 188 -3.94 14.19 -19.82
C GLU A 188 -3.95 14.21 -18.27
N ARG A 189 -5.12 14.07 -17.64
CA ARG A 189 -5.27 14.08 -16.17
C ARG A 189 -5.14 12.68 -15.55
N ARG A 190 -5.28 11.63 -16.35
CA ARG A 190 -5.23 10.23 -15.87
C ARG A 190 -3.92 9.84 -15.18
N PRO A 191 -2.73 10.20 -15.69
CA PRO A 191 -1.47 9.85 -15.03
C PRO A 191 -1.29 10.57 -13.68
N TRP A 192 -1.71 11.83 -13.60
CA TRP A 192 -1.67 12.61 -12.37
C TRP A 192 -2.61 12.03 -11.30
N LEU A 193 -3.85 11.69 -11.70
CA LEU A 193 -4.81 11.03 -10.81
C LEU A 193 -4.29 9.67 -10.33
N ALA A 194 -3.67 8.88 -11.21
CA ALA A 194 -3.09 7.59 -10.85
C ALA A 194 -2.00 7.74 -9.78
N VAL A 195 -1.06 8.67 -9.98
CA VAL A 195 0.03 8.91 -9.03
C VAL A 195 -0.50 9.45 -7.71
N LEU A 196 -1.44 10.39 -7.73
CA LEU A 196 -1.97 10.97 -6.49
C LEU A 196 -2.83 9.97 -5.70
N ALA A 197 -3.77 9.30 -6.35
CA ALA A 197 -4.70 8.38 -5.71
C ALA A 197 -3.99 7.12 -5.21
N PHE A 198 -3.22 6.45 -6.08
CA PHE A 198 -2.63 5.14 -5.78
C PHE A 198 -1.18 5.22 -5.29
N GLY A 199 -0.49 6.35 -5.53
CA GLY A 199 0.81 6.62 -4.94
C GLY A 199 0.68 7.23 -3.55
N TYR A 200 0.06 8.40 -3.43
CA TYR A 200 0.07 9.17 -2.18
C TYR A 200 -1.04 8.79 -1.21
N PHE A 201 -2.29 8.74 -1.67
CA PHE A 201 -3.41 8.44 -0.78
C PHE A 201 -3.52 6.96 -0.41
N PHE A 202 -2.81 6.09 -1.12
CA PHE A 202 -2.64 4.70 -0.73
C PHE A 202 -1.65 4.50 0.44
N LEU A 203 -0.68 5.41 0.62
CA LEU A 203 0.27 5.35 1.74
C LEU A 203 -0.39 5.41 3.13
N PRO A 204 -1.31 6.35 3.44
CA PRO A 204 -1.98 6.35 4.74
C PRO A 204 -2.87 5.11 4.95
N ILE A 205 -3.41 4.52 3.88
CA ILE A 205 -4.16 3.25 3.95
C ILE A 205 -3.22 2.12 4.37
N LEU A 206 -2.12 1.94 3.65
CA LEU A 206 -1.15 0.88 3.94
C LEU A 206 -0.46 1.09 5.29
N GLY A 207 -0.06 2.32 5.58
CA GLY A 207 0.54 2.71 6.86
C GLY A 207 -0.43 2.50 8.03
N GLY A 208 -1.71 2.81 7.84
CA GLY A 208 -2.76 2.54 8.82
C GLY A 208 -2.84 1.06 9.20
N ILE A 209 -2.83 0.15 8.22
CA ILE A 209 -2.83 -1.31 8.46
C ILE A 209 -1.62 -1.71 9.32
N VAL A 210 -0.43 -1.21 8.98
CA VAL A 210 0.81 -1.53 9.73
C VAL A 210 0.74 -1.03 11.17
N VAL A 211 0.24 0.20 11.38
CA VAL A 211 0.08 0.78 12.72
C VAL A 211 -0.95 0.00 13.54
N VAL A 212 -2.07 -0.40 12.92
CA VAL A 212 -3.07 -1.28 13.57
C VAL A 212 -2.46 -2.62 13.94
N ALA A 213 -1.66 -3.23 13.07
CA ALA A 213 -1.00 -4.51 13.34
C ALA A 213 -0.04 -4.40 14.55
N ALA A 214 0.69 -3.29 14.66
CA ALA A 214 1.53 -3.00 15.82
C ALA A 214 0.71 -2.87 17.10
N GLY A 215 -0.41 -2.12 17.07
CA GLY A 215 -1.34 -2.02 18.20
C GLY A 215 -1.96 -3.35 18.60
N MET A 216 -2.33 -4.18 17.62
CA MET A 216 -2.90 -5.52 17.84
C MET A 216 -1.92 -6.44 18.54
N LYS A 217 -0.65 -6.45 18.12
CA LYS A 217 0.40 -7.26 18.75
C LYS A 217 0.54 -6.92 20.24
N LEU A 218 0.45 -5.64 20.60
CA LEU A 218 0.51 -5.21 22.01
C LEU A 218 -0.79 -5.55 22.76
N ALA A 219 -1.95 -5.37 22.13
CA ALA A 219 -3.25 -5.65 22.72
C ALA A 219 -3.44 -7.13 23.09
N VAL A 220 -2.91 -8.05 22.28
CA VAL A 220 -2.96 -9.50 22.54
C VAL A 220 -2.16 -9.91 23.79
N VAL A 221 -1.06 -9.19 24.07
CA VAL A 221 -0.22 -9.45 25.24
C VAL A 221 -0.89 -8.93 26.51
N ALA A 222 -1.33 -7.67 26.50
CA ALA A 222 -1.90 -6.97 27.66
C ALA A 222 -3.45 -6.99 27.70
N TYR A 223 -4.08 -8.04 27.17
CA TYR A 223 -5.52 -8.06 26.88
C TYR A 223 -6.45 -7.79 28.08
N ASN A 224 -6.01 -8.09 29.31
CA ASN A 224 -6.80 -7.98 30.54
C ASN A 224 -6.37 -6.83 31.47
N GLU A 225 -5.33 -6.09 31.08
CA GLU A 225 -4.82 -4.96 31.85
C GLU A 225 -5.14 -3.65 31.13
N PRO A 226 -5.20 -2.50 31.83
CA PRO A 226 -5.34 -1.20 31.20
C PRO A 226 -4.29 -1.00 30.10
N ALA A 227 -4.72 -0.51 28.94
CA ALA A 227 -3.83 -0.39 27.79
C ALA A 227 -2.78 0.70 28.04
N ALA A 228 -1.52 0.41 27.71
CA ALA A 228 -0.52 1.45 27.58
C ALA A 228 -0.95 2.46 26.50
N LEU A 229 -0.61 3.74 26.72
CA LEU A 229 -0.93 4.84 25.80
C LEU A 229 -0.54 4.52 24.35
N SER A 230 0.62 3.89 24.15
CA SER A 230 1.10 3.45 22.83
C SER A 230 0.16 2.45 22.15
N THR A 231 -0.34 1.46 22.89
CA THR A 231 -1.27 0.44 22.37
C THR A 231 -2.58 1.09 21.94
N ALA A 232 -3.12 1.94 22.82
CA ALA A 232 -4.38 2.62 22.56
C ALA A 232 -4.29 3.59 21.38
N LEU A 233 -3.20 4.35 21.29
CA LEU A 233 -2.94 5.25 20.17
C LEU A 233 -2.69 4.48 18.87
N PHE A 234 -1.93 3.38 18.86
CA PHE A 234 -1.72 2.62 17.62
C PHE A 234 -3.02 2.04 17.06
N LEU A 235 -3.89 1.49 17.90
CA LEU A 235 -5.20 1.00 17.44
C LEU A 235 -6.07 2.15 16.90
N ALA A 236 -6.19 3.26 17.65
CA ALA A 236 -7.04 4.36 17.25
C ALA A 236 -6.50 5.10 16.01
N THR A 237 -5.23 5.51 16.04
CA THR A 237 -4.61 6.27 14.94
C THR A 237 -4.39 5.43 13.69
N GLY A 238 -4.12 4.13 13.82
CA GLY A 238 -3.99 3.24 12.67
C GLY A 238 -5.30 3.12 11.89
N VAL A 239 -6.42 2.88 12.59
CA VAL A 239 -7.74 2.83 11.96
C VAL A 239 -8.18 4.22 11.45
N ALA A 240 -7.89 5.29 12.19
CA ALA A 240 -8.18 6.65 11.75
C ALA A 240 -7.38 7.04 10.49
N ALA A 241 -6.10 6.68 10.42
CA ALA A 241 -5.26 6.89 9.23
C ALA A 241 -5.78 6.10 8.03
N TYR A 242 -6.19 4.84 8.25
CA TYR A 242 -6.83 4.02 7.22
C TYR A 242 -8.10 4.67 6.68
N ALA A 243 -9.03 5.05 7.57
CA ALA A 243 -10.28 5.70 7.20
C ALA A 243 -10.03 7.06 6.51
N THR A 244 -9.05 7.84 6.97
CA THR A 244 -8.67 9.12 6.37
C THR A 244 -8.11 8.92 4.96
N GLY A 245 -7.28 7.90 4.73
CA GLY A 245 -6.79 7.56 3.39
C GLY A 245 -7.93 7.27 2.42
N LEU A 246 -8.96 6.55 2.88
CA LEU A 246 -10.18 6.29 2.09
C LEU A 246 -11.01 7.55 1.84
N VAL A 247 -11.11 8.45 2.81
CA VAL A 247 -11.76 9.77 2.66
C VAL A 247 -11.04 10.57 1.57
N LEU A 248 -9.71 10.65 1.62
CA LEU A 248 -8.90 11.36 0.63
C LEU A 248 -9.06 10.74 -0.77
N PHE A 249 -9.09 9.41 -0.84
CA PHE A 249 -9.31 8.68 -2.08
C PHE A 249 -10.69 9.00 -2.70
N ARG A 250 -11.77 8.96 -1.90
CA ARG A 250 -13.12 9.34 -2.35
C ARG A 250 -13.25 10.82 -2.68
N TRP A 251 -12.58 11.70 -1.94
CA TRP A 251 -12.56 13.13 -2.19
C TRP A 251 -11.91 13.46 -3.53
N LEU A 252 -10.75 12.85 -3.81
CA LEU A 252 -10.04 13.09 -5.07
C LEU A 252 -10.84 12.60 -6.29
N LEU A 253 -11.45 11.42 -6.18
CA LEU A 253 -12.17 10.77 -7.28
C LEU A 253 -13.65 11.19 -7.38
N HIS A 254 -14.14 12.02 -6.45
CA HIS A 254 -15.54 12.45 -6.36
C HIS A 254 -16.54 11.28 -6.42
N SER A 255 -16.15 10.13 -5.83
CA SER A 255 -16.77 8.83 -6.10
C SER A 255 -17.83 8.40 -5.08
N GLY A 256 -18.22 9.26 -4.12
CA GLY A 256 -19.29 8.91 -3.18
C GLY A 256 -19.35 9.73 -1.89
N PRO A 257 -20.22 9.34 -0.95
CA PRO A 257 -20.35 10.02 0.34
C PRO A 257 -19.08 9.82 1.18
N ILE A 258 -18.53 10.95 1.64
CA ILE A 258 -17.32 11.02 2.46
C ILE A 258 -17.66 11.03 3.96
N SER A 259 -18.86 11.51 4.30
CA SER A 259 -19.29 11.77 5.68
C SER A 259 -19.19 10.57 6.61
N ILE A 260 -19.56 9.37 6.14
CA ILE A 260 -19.56 8.16 6.98
C ILE A 260 -18.12 7.73 7.33
N ARG A 261 -17.21 7.78 6.35
CA ARG A 261 -15.80 7.43 6.58
C ARG A 261 -15.08 8.46 7.43
N LEU A 262 -15.42 9.74 7.26
CA LEU A 262 -14.94 10.80 8.14
C LEU A 262 -15.47 10.62 9.57
N ALA A 263 -16.75 10.26 9.72
CA ALA A 263 -17.32 9.95 11.03
C ALA A 263 -16.62 8.76 11.69
N ILE A 264 -16.31 7.69 10.95
CA ILE A 264 -15.49 6.58 11.47
C ILE A 264 -14.12 7.08 11.94
N ALA A 265 -13.41 7.87 11.13
CA ALA A 265 -12.09 8.39 11.46
C ALA A 265 -12.11 9.23 12.77
N VAL A 266 -13.15 10.04 12.95
CA VAL A 266 -13.34 10.87 14.14
C VAL A 266 -13.78 10.06 15.35
N LEU A 267 -14.76 9.15 15.19
CA LEU A 267 -15.33 8.34 16.28
C LEU A 267 -14.36 7.30 16.83
N VAL A 268 -13.39 6.85 16.04
CA VAL A 268 -12.39 5.89 16.51
C VAL A 268 -11.37 6.54 17.45
N MET A 269 -11.06 7.83 17.30
CA MET A 269 -10.08 8.52 18.17
C MET A 269 -10.42 8.46 19.67
N PRO A 270 -11.65 8.77 20.14
CA PRO A 270 -11.98 8.69 21.55
C PRO A 270 -11.96 7.26 22.11
N THR A 271 -11.97 6.20 21.27
CA THR A 271 -11.84 4.81 21.76
C THR A 271 -10.50 4.56 22.44
N ALA A 272 -9.47 5.37 22.17
CA ALA A 272 -8.19 5.30 22.88
C ALA A 272 -8.38 5.52 24.40
N LEU A 273 -9.33 6.37 24.80
CA LEU A 273 -9.65 6.59 26.21
C LEU A 273 -10.23 5.32 26.86
N ILE A 274 -11.04 4.56 26.12
CA ILE A 274 -11.61 3.28 26.59
C ILE A 274 -10.47 2.27 26.81
N GLY A 275 -9.49 2.22 25.89
CA GLY A 275 -8.35 1.33 26.03
C GLY A 275 -7.52 1.63 27.28
N ILE A 276 -7.23 2.92 27.49
CA ILE A 276 -6.42 3.39 28.63
C ILE A 276 -7.18 3.18 29.96
N ALA A 277 -8.48 3.44 29.99
CA ALA A 277 -9.28 3.37 31.22
C ALA A 277 -9.72 1.95 31.59
N VAL A 278 -9.97 1.08 30.60
CA VAL A 278 -10.56 -0.25 30.80
C VAL A 278 -9.57 -1.34 30.36
N THR A 279 -9.57 -1.71 29.08
CA THR A 279 -8.70 -2.75 28.53
C THR A 279 -8.56 -2.56 27.00
N PRO A 280 -7.45 -3.07 26.39
CA PRO A 280 -7.32 -3.13 24.93
C PRO A 280 -8.45 -3.92 24.27
N LEU A 281 -8.98 -4.94 24.94
CA LEU A 281 -10.09 -5.75 24.44
C LEU A 281 -11.35 -4.91 24.30
N ALA A 282 -11.69 -4.08 25.29
CA ALA A 282 -12.84 -3.18 25.22
C ALA A 282 -12.69 -2.13 24.11
N GLN A 283 -11.48 -1.59 23.92
CA GLN A 283 -11.18 -0.69 22.81
C GLN A 283 -11.38 -1.37 21.46
N LEU A 284 -10.84 -2.58 21.26
CA LEU A 284 -11.03 -3.36 20.03
C LEU A 284 -12.52 -3.66 19.79
N ALA A 285 -13.23 -4.03 20.86
CA ALA A 285 -14.68 -4.00 21.02
C ALA A 285 -15.34 -2.84 20.26
N ALA A 286 -15.08 -1.65 20.77
CA ALA A 286 -15.65 -0.41 20.29
C ALA A 286 -15.25 -0.09 18.85
N VAL A 287 -13.97 -0.28 18.49
CA VAL A 287 -13.47 0.00 17.14
C VAL A 287 -14.15 -0.90 16.10
N VAL A 288 -14.26 -2.21 16.37
CA VAL A 288 -14.95 -3.14 15.48
C VAL A 288 -16.43 -2.77 15.36
N ALA A 289 -17.10 -2.45 16.46
CA ALA A 289 -18.50 -2.01 16.44
C ALA A 289 -18.71 -0.75 15.59
N ILE A 290 -17.82 0.24 15.70
CA ILE A 290 -17.86 1.46 14.88
C ILE A 290 -17.67 1.13 13.39
N LEU A 291 -16.69 0.27 13.06
CA LEU A 291 -16.43 -0.10 11.66
C LEU A 291 -17.57 -0.90 11.02
N VAL A 292 -18.11 -1.88 11.74
CA VAL A 292 -19.24 -2.68 11.27
C VAL A 292 -20.48 -1.81 11.13
N GLY A 293 -20.81 -1.02 12.15
CA GLY A 293 -21.94 -0.10 12.12
C GLY A 293 -21.82 0.91 10.97
N GLY A 294 -20.64 1.53 10.81
CA GLY A 294 -20.35 2.45 9.72
C GLY A 294 -20.45 1.79 8.34
N SER A 295 -19.98 0.55 8.18
CA SER A 295 -20.06 -0.20 6.92
C SER A 295 -21.51 -0.56 6.55
N ILE A 296 -22.34 -0.92 7.53
CA ILE A 296 -23.77 -1.17 7.34
C ILE A 296 -24.48 0.12 6.91
N VAL A 297 -24.19 1.23 7.58
CA VAL A 297 -24.77 2.53 7.24
C VAL A 297 -24.33 3.00 5.84
N ASP A 298 -23.05 2.84 5.47
CA ASP A 298 -22.56 3.17 4.11
C ASP A 298 -23.31 2.35 3.05
N SER A 299 -23.45 1.05 3.27
CA SER A 299 -24.18 0.15 2.38
C SER A 299 -25.66 0.54 2.24
N ALA A 300 -26.31 0.89 3.35
CA ALA A 300 -27.70 1.33 3.35
C ALA A 300 -27.90 2.68 2.63
N VAL A 301 -26.98 3.63 2.80
CA VAL A 301 -27.03 4.95 2.14
C VAL A 301 -26.82 4.81 0.63
N VAL A 302 -25.88 3.96 0.21
CA VAL A 302 -25.64 3.67 -1.21
C VAL A 302 -26.88 3.03 -1.84
N ASN A 303 -27.48 2.02 -1.20
CA ASN A 303 -28.66 1.33 -1.73
C ASN A 303 -29.87 2.27 -1.87
N ARG A 304 -30.05 3.23 -0.96
CA ARG A 304 -31.13 4.22 -1.08
C ARG A 304 -30.97 5.16 -2.27
N ARG A 305 -29.74 5.41 -2.71
CA ARG A 305 -29.45 6.30 -3.86
C ARG A 305 -29.59 5.59 -5.20
N SER A 306 -29.39 4.28 -5.27
CA SER A 306 -29.57 3.53 -6.53
C SER A 306 -31.04 3.28 -6.90
N VAL A 307 -31.96 3.47 -5.96
CA VAL A 307 -33.41 3.26 -6.17
C VAL A 307 -34.13 4.56 -6.59
N ARG A 308 -33.47 5.72 -6.48
CA ARG A 308 -33.98 7.01 -6.99
C ARG A 308 -33.38 7.31 -8.35
#